data_AF-J3QKV4-F1
#
_entry.id   AF-J3QKV4-F1
#
_cell.length_a   1.000
_cell.length_b   1.000
_cell.length_c   1.000
_cell.angle_alpha   90.00
_cell.angle_beta   90.00
_cell.angle_gamma   90.00
#
_symmetry.space_group_name_H-M   'P 1'
#
loop_
_entity.id
_entity.type
_entity.pdbx_description
1 polymer ?
#
loop_
_entity_poly.entity_id
_entity_poly.type
_entity_poly.pdbx_seq_one_letter_code
_entity_poly.pdbx_strand_id
1 'polypeptide(L)'
;EEGDTFFFQPRPLKNLVLVDELDSLSPILFCQIADLANEDTPQLYVACGRGPRSSLRVLRHGLEVSEMAVSELPGNPNAVWTVRRHIEGGW
;
A
#
# COMPACT_ATOMS: atom_id res chain seq x y z
N GLU A 1 43.18 -27.07 -16.51
CA GLU A 1 42.86 -25.64 -16.68
C GLU A 1 41.57 -25.38 -15.94
N GLU A 2 41.72 -25.00 -14.67
CA GLU A 2 40.64 -24.68 -13.76
C GLU A 2 40.72 -23.16 -13.60
N GLY A 3 39.71 -22.39 -14.04
CA GLY A 3 39.81 -20.95 -13.81
C GLY A 3 38.81 -19.96 -14.40
N ASP A 4 38.03 -20.28 -15.44
CA ASP A 4 37.15 -19.24 -16.02
C ASP A 4 35.70 -19.35 -15.52
N THR A 5 35.32 -18.39 -14.67
CA THR A 5 33.94 -18.18 -14.23
C THR A 5 33.23 -17.18 -15.16
N PHE A 6 32.00 -17.47 -15.54
CA PHE A 6 31.20 -16.57 -16.37
C PHE A 6 30.63 -15.38 -15.59
N PHE A 7 30.63 -14.21 -16.21
CA PHE A 7 30.00 -12.99 -15.68
C PHE A 7 28.67 -12.70 -16.39
N PHE A 8 27.79 -11.97 -15.72
CA PHE A 8 26.53 -11.49 -16.30
C PHE A 8 26.19 -10.09 -15.79
N GLN A 9 25.37 -9.35 -16.55
CA GLN A 9 24.88 -8.03 -16.16
C GLN A 9 23.46 -8.14 -15.56
N PRO A 10 23.24 -7.73 -14.30
CA PRO A 10 21.91 -7.64 -13.72
C PRO A 10 21.00 -6.72 -14.53
N ARG A 11 19.72 -7.08 -14.63
CA ARG A 11 18.70 -6.32 -15.37
C ARG A 11 17.34 -6.46 -14.68
N PRO A 12 16.39 -5.55 -14.95
CA PRO A 12 15.00 -5.71 -14.50
C PRO A 12 14.35 -7.00 -15.01
N LEU A 13 13.21 -7.36 -14.42
CA LEU A 13 12.45 -8.55 -14.80
C LEU A 13 12.07 -8.50 -16.29
N LYS A 14 12.44 -9.55 -17.04
CA LYS A 14 11.97 -9.77 -18.43
C LYS A 14 11.19 -11.07 -18.61
N ASN A 15 11.42 -12.02 -17.71
CA ASN A 15 10.84 -13.36 -17.77
C ASN A 15 9.74 -13.57 -16.72
N LEU A 16 9.48 -12.56 -15.88
CA LEU A 16 8.47 -12.58 -14.83
C LEU A 16 7.76 -11.22 -14.82
N VAL A 17 6.52 -11.24 -14.38
CA VAL A 17 5.74 -10.05 -14.05
C VAL A 17 5.23 -10.21 -12.63
N LEU A 18 5.24 -9.13 -11.85
CA LEU A 18 4.62 -9.11 -10.52
C LEU A 18 3.12 -9.23 -10.69
N VAL A 19 2.52 -10.28 -10.12
CA VAL A 19 1.08 -10.53 -10.18
C VAL A 19 0.42 -10.19 -8.84
N ASP A 20 1.08 -10.60 -7.75
CA ASP A 20 0.58 -10.43 -6.39
C ASP A 20 1.74 -10.27 -5.42
N GLU A 21 1.48 -9.61 -4.29
CA GLU A 21 2.43 -9.38 -3.21
C GLU A 21 1.77 -9.71 -1.87
N LEU A 22 2.37 -10.66 -1.14
CA LEU A 22 1.91 -11.03 0.20
C LEU A 22 2.62 -10.18 1.24
N ASP A 23 1.86 -9.32 1.92
CA ASP A 23 2.38 -8.49 2.98
C ASP A 23 2.91 -9.31 4.17
N SER A 24 4.12 -8.96 4.62
CA SER A 24 4.75 -9.59 5.78
C SER A 24 5.37 -8.54 6.70
N LEU A 25 5.07 -8.63 7.99
CA LEU A 25 5.65 -7.78 9.03
C LEU A 25 7.02 -8.29 9.51
N SER A 26 7.52 -9.40 8.98
CA SER A 26 8.75 -10.02 9.49
C SER A 26 10.03 -9.40 8.91
N PRO A 27 11.07 -9.16 9.72
CA PRO A 27 11.05 -9.16 11.19
C PRO A 27 10.46 -7.84 11.72
N ILE A 28 9.69 -7.92 12.81
CA ILE A 28 9.32 -6.73 13.60
C ILE A 28 10.50 -6.43 14.52
N LEU A 29 11.09 -5.25 14.36
CA LEU A 29 12.23 -4.80 15.17
C LEU A 29 11.77 -3.94 16.35
N PHE A 30 10.72 -3.15 16.14
CA PHE A 30 10.14 -2.30 17.17
C PHE A 30 8.64 -2.07 16.89
N CYS A 31 7.84 -1.90 17.94
CA CYS A 31 6.43 -1.58 17.85
C CYS A 31 6.05 -0.59 18.94
N GLN A 32 5.44 0.53 18.56
CA GLN A 32 4.87 1.51 19.48
C GLN A 32 3.36 1.55 19.30
N ILE A 33 2.62 1.41 20.41
CA ILE A 33 1.17 1.57 20.44
C ILE A 33 0.88 3.00 20.90
N ALA A 34 0.23 3.78 20.05
CA ALA A 34 -0.12 5.17 20.32
C ALA A 34 -1.31 5.60 19.47
N ASP A 35 -2.08 6.59 19.93
CA ASP A 35 -3.07 7.27 19.11
C ASP A 35 -2.48 8.59 18.63
N LEU A 36 -1.72 8.56 17.52
CA LEU A 36 -1.16 9.78 16.92
C LEU A 36 -2.10 10.36 15.85
N ALA A 37 -3.09 9.58 15.40
CA ALA A 37 -4.07 9.98 14.40
C ALA A 37 -5.36 10.59 15.00
N ASN A 38 -5.54 10.53 16.33
CA ASN A 38 -6.78 10.92 17.03
C ASN A 38 -8.00 10.14 16.50
N GLU A 39 -7.85 8.82 16.33
CA GLU A 39 -8.89 7.91 15.81
C GLU A 39 -9.65 7.18 16.94
N ASP A 40 -9.51 7.63 18.20
CA ASP A 40 -10.02 7.05 19.46
C ASP A 40 -9.50 5.63 19.79
N THR A 41 -9.12 4.87 18.77
CA THR A 41 -8.49 3.56 18.87
C THR A 41 -7.00 3.68 18.55
N PRO A 42 -6.09 3.21 19.44
CA PRO A 42 -4.66 3.36 19.21
C PRO A 42 -4.19 2.52 18.02
N GLN A 43 -3.26 3.07 17.25
CA GLN A 43 -2.63 2.40 16.11
C GLN A 43 -1.32 1.72 16.54
N LEU A 44 -0.91 0.68 15.81
CA LEU A 44 0.39 0.04 15.99
C LEU A 44 1.38 0.60 14.96
N TYR A 45 2.38 1.33 15.43
CA TYR A 45 3.49 1.84 14.62
C TYR A 45 4.64 0.85 14.66
N VAL A 46 4.86 0.12 13.57
CA VAL A 46 5.74 -1.05 13.49
C VAL A 46 6.94 -0.75 12.60
N ALA A 47 8.15 -0.74 13.17
CA ALA A 47 9.38 -0.75 12.40
C ALA A 47 9.73 -2.21 12.05
N CYS A 48 9.64 -2.56 10.77
CA CYS A 48 9.81 -3.93 10.30
C CYS A 48 10.57 -4.06 8.98
N GLY A 49 11.01 -5.28 8.67
CA GLY A 49 11.73 -5.61 7.44
C GLY A 49 13.26 -5.65 7.62
N ARG A 50 13.99 -5.79 6.52
CA ARG A 50 15.44 -6.02 6.55
C ARG A 50 16.17 -5.21 5.48
N GLY A 51 17.20 -4.47 5.91
CA GLY A 51 18.07 -3.71 5.02
C GLY A 51 17.29 -2.73 4.15
N PRO A 52 17.48 -2.71 2.82
CA PRO A 52 16.80 -1.78 1.92
C PRO A 52 15.30 -2.03 1.77
N ARG A 53 14.77 -3.16 2.28
CA ARG A 53 13.33 -3.48 2.27
C ARG A 53 12.67 -3.24 3.64
N SER A 54 13.28 -2.42 4.49
CA SER A 54 12.71 -2.05 5.78
C SER A 54 11.64 -0.98 5.59
N SER A 55 10.64 -0.95 6.48
CA SER A 55 9.52 -0.01 6.44
C SER A 55 9.03 0.32 7.85
N LEU A 56 8.45 1.50 8.02
CA LEU A 56 7.62 1.85 9.18
C LEU A 56 6.16 1.73 8.74
N ARG A 57 5.44 0.74 9.26
CA ARG A 57 4.05 0.42 8.89
C ARG A 57 3.12 0.82 10.03
N VAL A 58 1.96 1.38 9.70
CA VAL A 58 0.90 1.71 10.67
C VAL A 58 -0.21 0.67 10.52
N LEU A 59 -0.45 -0.13 11.56
CA LEU A 59 -1.55 -1.09 11.58
C LEU A 59 -2.72 -0.50 12.33
N ARG A 60 -3.87 -0.46 11.66
CA ARG A 60 -5.16 -0.08 12.23
C ARG A 60 -6.04 -1.32 12.26
N HIS A 61 -6.68 -1.57 13.40
CA HIS A 61 -7.67 -2.64 13.48
C HIS A 61 -8.94 -2.19 12.76
N GLY A 62 -9.32 -2.89 11.70
CA GLY A 62 -10.49 -2.53 10.91
C GLY A 62 -10.60 -3.35 9.63
N LEU A 63 -11.45 -2.87 8.73
CA LEU A 63 -11.56 -3.39 7.38
C LEU A 63 -10.57 -2.67 6.47
N GLU A 64 -9.98 -3.42 5.55
CA GLU A 64 -9.16 -2.84 4.50
C GLU A 64 -10.02 -1.97 3.58
N VAL A 65 -9.52 -0.77 3.27
CA VAL A 65 -10.18 0.18 2.36
C VAL A 65 -9.27 0.42 1.17
N SER A 66 -9.72 0.04 -0.02
CA SER A 66 -8.98 0.30 -1.27
C SER A 66 -9.36 1.67 -1.83
N GLU A 67 -8.36 2.54 -1.97
CA GLU A 67 -8.53 3.85 -2.57
C GLU A 67 -8.61 3.73 -4.11
N MET A 68 -9.76 4.08 -4.68
CA MET A 68 -10.00 3.95 -6.13
C MET A 68 -9.74 5.25 -6.91
N ALA A 69 -9.90 6.41 -6.25
CA ALA A 69 -9.68 7.72 -6.84
C ALA A 69 -9.50 8.77 -5.74
N VAL A 70 -8.63 9.75 -6.00
CA VAL A 70 -8.45 10.94 -5.13
C VAL A 70 -8.57 12.19 -5.97
N SER A 71 -9.45 13.08 -5.54
CA SER A 71 -9.54 14.45 -6.04
C SER A 71 -9.83 15.36 -4.86
N GLU A 72 -8.96 16.33 -4.63
CA GLU A 72 -9.21 17.36 -3.65
C GLU A 72 -10.39 18.24 -4.10
N LEU A 73 -11.22 18.64 -3.14
CA LEU A 73 -12.31 19.60 -3.36
C LEU A 73 -11.98 20.91 -2.64
N PRO A 74 -12.13 22.07 -3.30
CA PRO A 74 -11.97 23.35 -2.63
C PRO A 74 -13.10 23.59 -1.63
N GLY A 75 -12.82 24.34 -0.56
CA GLY A 75 -13.81 24.67 0.47
C GLY A 75 -14.08 23.53 1.45
N ASN A 76 -15.26 23.51 2.06
CA ASN A 76 -15.68 22.50 3.04
C ASN A 76 -16.94 21.75 2.54
N PRO A 77 -16.79 20.63 1.81
CA PRO A 77 -17.92 19.86 1.32
C PRO A 77 -18.72 19.28 2.49
N ASN A 78 -20.05 19.39 2.43
CA ASN A 78 -20.94 18.93 3.51
C ASN A 78 -21.72 17.64 3.18
N ALA A 79 -21.76 17.23 1.91
CA ALA A 79 -22.46 16.04 1.46
C ALA A 79 -22.00 15.59 0.06
N VAL A 80 -22.21 14.30 -0.24
CA VAL A 80 -21.95 13.68 -1.55
C VAL A 80 -23.09 12.70 -1.88
N TRP A 81 -23.49 12.65 -3.15
CA TRP A 81 -24.52 11.74 -3.65
C TRP A 81 -24.10 11.13 -4.98
N THR A 82 -24.47 9.87 -5.20
CA THR A 82 -24.30 9.17 -6.48
C THR A 82 -25.69 8.84 -7.03
N VAL A 83 -26.01 9.35 -8.22
CA VAL A 83 -27.30 9.12 -8.88
C VAL A 83 -27.05 8.50 -10.26
N ARG A 84 -27.73 7.38 -10.54
CA ARG A 84 -27.65 6.72 -11.85
C ARG A 84 -28.55 7.44 -12.86
N ARG A 85 -28.05 7.69 -14.07
CA ARG A 85 -28.89 8.13 -15.19
C ARG A 85 -29.65 6.93 -15.78
N HIS A 86 -30.94 7.10 -16.04
CA HIS A 86 -31.72 6.23 -16.92
C HIS A 86 -31.83 6.91 -18.30
N ILE A 87 -31.42 6.24 -19.37
CA ILE A 87 -31.60 6.73 -20.74
C ILE A 87 -32.73 5.89 -21.33
N GLU A 88 -33.94 6.46 -21.39
CA GLU A 88 -34.94 6.02 -22.37
C GLU A 88 -34.58 6.67 -23.70
N GLY A 89 -34.47 5.86 -24.75
CA GLY A 89 -33.95 6.29 -26.04
C GLY A 89 -34.61 7.57 -26.57
N GLY A 90 -33.78 8.55 -26.88
CA GLY A 90 -34.11 9.71 -27.68
C GLY A 90 -32.93 9.98 -28.60
N TRP A 91 -33.22 10.01 -29.90
CA TRP A 91 -32.32 10.08 -31.06
C TRP A 91 -31.11 11.00 -30.90
#